data_AF-A0AAV4DQP2-F1
#
_entry.id   AF-A0AAV4DQP2-F1
#
_cell.length_a   1.000
_cell.length_b   1.000
_cell.length_c   1.000
_cell.angle_alpha   90.00
_cell.angle_beta   90.00
_cell.angle_gamma   90.00
#
_symmetry.space_group_name_H-M   'P 1'
#
loop_
_entity.id
_entity.type
_entity.pdbx_description
1 polymer ?
#
loop_
_entity_poly.entity_id
_entity_poly.type
_entity_poly.pdbx_seq_one_letter_code
_entity_poly.pdbx_strand_id
1 'polypeptide(L)'
;MLYTANLNQSSQNSHFHCCLYRMEPEEFRRCGTDMVNYIADYMDTIRSRLPFPDVQPGFLREQIPDEAPFHGESWENVKNDLERVVMKGVSF
;
A
#
# COMPACT_ATOMS: atom_id res chain seq x y z
N MET A 1 50.63 14.70 22.62
CA MET A 1 49.90 13.43 22.78
C MET A 1 48.42 13.77 22.86
N LEU A 2 47.59 12.96 22.19
CA LEU A 2 46.32 13.32 21.55
C LEU A 2 45.26 13.97 22.45
N TYR A 3 44.64 15.02 21.91
CA TYR A 3 43.42 15.68 22.40
C TYR A 3 42.24 14.74 22.13
N THR A 4 41.70 14.05 23.14
CA THR A 4 40.49 13.24 22.97
C THR A 4 39.26 14.13 23.06
N ALA A 5 38.80 14.59 21.89
CA ALA A 5 37.51 15.26 21.75
C ALA A 5 36.38 14.28 22.11
N ASN A 6 35.72 14.54 23.24
CA ASN A 6 34.42 13.98 23.59
C ASN A 6 33.38 14.40 22.55
N LEU A 7 33.04 13.51 21.62
CA LEU A 7 31.87 13.66 20.75
C LEU A 7 30.64 13.06 21.46
N ASN A 8 30.17 13.74 22.50
CA ASN A 8 28.77 13.68 22.89
C ASN A 8 27.98 14.53 21.89
N GLN A 9 27.44 13.91 20.84
CA GLN A 9 26.40 14.50 19.99
C GLN A 9 25.83 13.48 18.98
N SER A 10 25.13 12.47 19.47
CA SER A 10 24.18 11.67 18.66
C SER A 10 22.72 12.02 19.00
N SER A 11 22.50 13.27 19.44
CA SER A 11 21.18 13.91 19.58
C SER A 11 20.87 14.87 18.43
N GLN A 12 21.57 14.78 17.30
CA GLN A 12 21.29 15.58 16.10
C GLN A 12 21.27 14.67 14.88
N ASN A 13 20.09 14.16 14.54
CA ASN A 13 19.79 13.69 13.17
C ASN A 13 18.30 13.97 12.88
N SER A 14 17.86 15.20 13.17
CA SER A 14 16.53 15.71 12.85
C SER A 14 16.47 16.41 11.48
N HIS A 15 17.48 16.21 10.60
CA HIS A 15 17.67 17.07 9.42
C HIS A 15 17.68 16.38 8.04
N PHE A 16 17.15 15.15 7.91
CA PHE A 16 17.10 14.42 6.62
C PHE A 16 15.75 13.71 6.31
N HIS A 17 14.64 14.18 6.88
CA HIS A 17 13.36 13.48 6.83
C HIS A 17 12.49 13.82 5.60
N CYS A 18 13.09 13.90 4.41
CA CYS A 18 12.37 13.98 3.12
C CYS A 18 12.58 12.71 2.26
N CYS A 19 13.48 11.79 2.68
CA CYS A 19 13.76 10.52 1.97
C CYS A 19 13.42 9.25 2.77
N LEU A 20 12.60 9.33 3.83
CA LEU A 20 12.28 8.20 4.72
C LEU A 20 10.81 7.73 4.61
N TYR A 21 10.30 7.55 3.38
CA TYR A 21 9.13 6.69 3.14
C TYR A 21 9.63 5.36 2.58
N ARG A 22 10.44 4.65 3.38
CA ARG A 22 10.92 3.31 3.03
C ARG A 22 10.19 2.34 3.96
N MET A 23 9.33 1.50 3.39
CA MET A 23 8.73 0.39 4.11
C MET A 23 9.83 -0.50 4.70
N GLU A 24 9.71 -0.83 5.98
CA GLU A 24 10.68 -1.69 6.65
C GLU A 24 10.58 -3.13 6.10
N PRO A 25 11.67 -3.92 6.05
CA PRO A 25 11.64 -5.26 5.47
C PRO A 25 10.59 -6.19 6.10
N GLU A 26 10.32 -6.05 7.40
CA GLU A 26 9.30 -6.85 8.09
C GLU A 26 7.88 -6.43 7.70
N GLU A 27 7.65 -5.14 7.55
CA GLU A 27 6.38 -4.62 7.04
C GLU A 27 6.14 -5.10 5.61
N PHE A 28 7.17 -5.07 4.76
CA PHE A 28 7.09 -5.61 3.41
C PHE A 28 6.73 -7.10 3.39
N ARG A 29 7.34 -7.91 4.27
CA ARG A 29 6.98 -9.34 4.39
C ARG A 29 5.52 -9.51 4.79
N ARG A 30 5.05 -8.77 5.79
CA ARG A 30 3.65 -8.81 6.24
C ARG A 30 2.69 -8.46 5.10
N CYS A 31 2.90 -7.31 4.45
CA CYS A 31 2.07 -6.86 3.34
C CYS A 31 2.10 -7.84 2.15
N GLY A 32 3.27 -8.40 1.84
CA GLY A 32 3.45 -9.40 0.80
C GLY A 32 2.70 -10.70 1.10
N THR A 33 2.83 -11.24 2.31
CA THR A 33 2.07 -12.43 2.75
C THR A 33 0.57 -12.17 2.71
N ASP A 34 0.12 -11.00 3.15
CA ASP A 34 -1.29 -10.60 3.07
C ASP A 34 -1.82 -10.58 1.64
N MET A 35 -1.02 -10.11 0.68
CA MET A 35 -1.37 -10.10 -0.74
C MET A 35 -1.38 -11.51 -1.34
N VAL A 36 -0.42 -12.36 -0.97
CA VAL A 36 -0.39 -13.76 -1.41
C VAL A 36 -1.64 -14.51 -0.94
N ASN A 37 -2.03 -14.33 0.32
CA ASN A 37 -3.26 -14.93 0.85
C ASN A 37 -4.49 -14.43 0.11
N TYR A 38 -4.56 -13.12 -0.17
CA TYR A 38 -5.65 -12.54 -0.96
C TYR A 38 -5.79 -13.17 -2.36
N ILE A 39 -4.66 -13.34 -3.07
CA ILE A 39 -4.67 -13.97 -4.39
C ILE A 39 -5.10 -15.43 -4.32
N ALA A 40 -4.65 -16.18 -3.30
CA ALA A 40 -5.08 -17.56 -3.08
C ALA A 40 -6.59 -17.64 -2.84
N ASP A 41 -7.13 -16.79 -1.96
CA ASP A 41 -8.58 -16.71 -1.69
C ASP A 41 -9.37 -16.32 -2.94
N TYR A 42 -8.84 -15.40 -3.75
CA TYR A 42 -9.43 -15.04 -5.03
C TYR A 42 -9.51 -16.23 -5.99
N MET A 43 -8.44 -17.01 -6.12
CA MET A 43 -8.41 -18.20 -6.99
C MET A 43 -9.39 -19.28 -6.51
N ASP A 44 -9.51 -19.49 -5.21
CA ASP A 44 -10.45 -20.46 -4.63
C ASP A 44 -11.91 -20.03 -4.82
N THR A 45 -12.18 -18.72 -4.80
CA THR A 45 -13.54 -18.15 -4.90
C THR A 45 -13.92 -17.66 -6.28
N ILE A 46 -13.03 -17.72 -7.29
CA ILE A 46 -13.29 -17.12 -8.61
C ILE A 46 -14.60 -17.62 -9.25
N ARG A 47 -14.98 -18.88 -9.00
CA ARG A 47 -16.19 -19.50 -9.56
C ARG A 47 -17.49 -18.99 -8.95
N SER A 48 -17.46 -18.33 -7.78
CA SER A 48 -18.65 -17.71 -7.17
C SER A 48 -18.85 -16.27 -7.61
N ARG A 49 -17.87 -15.67 -8.31
CA ARG A 49 -17.94 -14.30 -8.82
C ARG A 49 -18.57 -14.27 -10.21
N LEU A 50 -19.16 -13.12 -10.57
CA LEU A 50 -19.78 -12.92 -11.88
C LEU A 50 -18.71 -12.85 -12.98
N PRO A 51 -18.84 -13.59 -14.10
CA PRO A 51 -17.93 -13.48 -15.25
C PRO A 51 -17.92 -12.10 -15.89
N PHE A 52 -19.09 -11.48 -15.92
CA PHE A 52 -19.27 -10.14 -16.46
C PHE A 52 -19.72 -9.20 -15.35
N PRO A 53 -18.93 -8.15 -15.07
CA PRO A 53 -19.30 -7.17 -14.06
C PRO A 53 -20.48 -6.31 -14.51
N ASP A 54 -21.41 -6.01 -13.60
CA ASP A 54 -22.56 -5.12 -13.83
C ASP A 54 -22.17 -3.66 -13.51
N VAL A 55 -21.26 -3.11 -14.32
CA VAL A 55 -20.75 -1.74 -14.16
C VAL A 55 -20.83 -0.95 -15.47
N GLN A 56 -21.05 0.36 -15.34
CA GLN A 56 -21.10 1.26 -16.48
C GLN A 56 -19.71 1.81 -16.82
N PRO A 57 -19.40 2.08 -18.10
CA PRO A 57 -18.18 2.77 -18.48
C PRO A 57 -18.00 4.07 -17.69
N GLY A 58 -16.82 4.26 -17.10
CA GLY A 58 -16.51 5.44 -16.29
C GLY A 58 -16.78 5.32 -14.79
N PHE A 59 -17.35 4.21 -14.30
CA PHE A 59 -17.69 4.03 -12.88
C PHE A 59 -16.52 4.24 -11.90
N LEU A 60 -15.28 3.97 -12.34
CA LEU A 60 -14.08 4.13 -11.50
C LEU A 60 -13.88 5.58 -11.08
N ARG A 61 -14.22 6.55 -11.94
CA ARG A 61 -13.97 7.98 -11.69
C ARG A 61 -14.74 8.49 -10.47
N GLU A 62 -15.92 7.93 -10.20
CA GLU A 62 -16.74 8.30 -9.04
C GLU A 62 -16.24 7.65 -7.73
N GLN A 63 -15.35 6.67 -7.81
CA GLN A 63 -14.92 5.84 -6.67
C GLN A 63 -13.51 6.19 -6.16
N ILE A 64 -12.76 7.00 -6.90
CA ILE A 64 -11.39 7.42 -6.62
C ILE A 64 -11.30 8.95 -6.56
N PRO A 65 -10.35 9.51 -5.79
CA PRO A 65 -10.12 10.95 -5.77
C PRO A 65 -9.63 11.46 -7.14
N ASP A 66 -9.99 12.70 -7.49
CA ASP A 66 -9.55 13.35 -8.74
C ASP A 66 -8.04 13.63 -8.78
N GLU A 67 -7.41 13.76 -7.62
CA GLU A 67 -5.98 14.05 -7.47
C GLU A 67 -5.31 13.05 -6.53
N ALA A 68 -4.02 12.77 -6.78
CA ALA A 68 -3.24 11.87 -5.93
C ALA A 68 -3.02 12.48 -4.54
N PRO A 69 -3.04 11.67 -3.47
CA PRO A 69 -2.83 12.18 -2.12
C PRO A 69 -1.39 12.68 -1.94
N PHE A 70 -1.24 13.80 -1.22
CA PHE A 70 0.07 14.38 -0.91
C PHE A 70 0.93 13.50 0.02
N HIS A 71 0.28 12.63 0.80
CA HIS A 71 0.92 11.69 1.71
C HIS A 71 0.51 10.27 1.38
N GLY A 72 1.44 9.33 1.55
CA GLY A 72 1.13 7.91 1.38
C GLY A 72 0.09 7.43 2.40
N GLU A 73 -0.80 6.57 1.94
CA GLU A 73 -1.85 5.95 2.76
C GLU A 73 -1.32 4.65 3.41
N SER A 74 -2.06 4.13 4.39
CA SER A 74 -1.73 2.85 4.99
C SER A 74 -1.95 1.71 3.99
N TRP A 75 -1.19 0.62 4.17
CA TRP A 75 -1.37 -0.60 3.39
C TRP A 75 -2.81 -1.13 3.46
N GLU A 76 -3.43 -1.06 4.64
CA GLU A 76 -4.78 -1.54 4.87
C GLU A 76 -5.82 -0.76 4.05
N ASN A 77 -5.66 0.55 3.88
CA ASN A 77 -6.54 1.35 3.04
C ASN A 77 -6.43 0.95 1.57
N VAL A 78 -5.18 0.85 1.06
CA VAL A 78 -4.91 0.45 -0.33
C VAL A 78 -5.43 -0.96 -0.61
N LYS A 79 -5.24 -1.90 0.32
CA LYS A 79 -5.75 -3.27 0.21
C LYS A 79 -7.27 -3.31 0.16
N ASN A 80 -7.95 -2.50 0.99
CA ASN A 80 -9.41 -2.44 1.02
C ASN A 80 -10.00 -1.90 -0.30
N ASP A 81 -9.25 -1.04 -0.99
CA ASP A 81 -9.67 -0.51 -2.29
C ASP A 81 -9.69 -1.56 -3.40
N LEU A 82 -8.95 -2.66 -3.26
CA LEU A 82 -8.98 -3.77 -4.22
C LEU A 82 -10.39 -4.34 -4.32
N GLU A 83 -11.02 -4.70 -3.21
CA GLU A 83 -12.39 -5.23 -3.23
C GLU A 83 -13.44 -4.13 -3.43
N ARG A 84 -13.23 -2.94 -2.83
CA ARG A 84 -14.21 -1.84 -2.90
C ARG A 84 -14.33 -1.24 -4.30
N VAL A 85 -13.22 -1.15 -5.04
CA VAL A 85 -13.13 -0.42 -6.30
C VAL A 85 -12.76 -1.34 -7.45
N VAL A 86 -11.62 -2.04 -7.36
CA VAL A 86 -11.05 -2.78 -8.48
C VAL A 86 -11.90 -4.00 -8.85
N MET A 87 -12.28 -4.84 -7.88
CA MET A 87 -12.99 -6.10 -8.14
C MET A 87 -14.39 -5.92 -8.72
N LYS A 88 -14.99 -4.72 -8.61
CA LYS A 88 -16.27 -4.42 -9.27
C LYS A 88 -16.19 -4.45 -10.79
N GLY A 89 -15.01 -4.20 -11.37
CA GLY A 89 -14.81 -4.12 -12.82
C GLY A 89 -13.97 -5.24 -13.42
N VAL A 90 -13.60 -6.25 -12.63
CA VAL A 90 -12.81 -7.38 -13.13
C VAL A 90 -13.72 -8.36 -13.86
N SER A 91 -13.39 -8.62 -15.13
CA SER A 91 -13.90 -9.76 -15.89
C SER A 91 -12.80 -10.80 -16.02
N PHE A 92 -13.16 -12.09 -16.05
CA PHE A 92 -12.23 -13.20 -16.29
C PHE A 92 -12.44 -13.85 -17.66
#